data_AF-A0ABD2VB38-F1
#
_entry.id   AF-A0ABD2VB38-F1
#
_cell.length_a   1.000
_cell.length_b   1.000
_cell.length_c   1.000
_cell.angle_alpha   90.00
_cell.angle_beta   90.00
_cell.angle_gamma   90.00
#
_symmetry.space_group_name_H-M   'P 1'
#
loop_
_entity.id
_entity.type
_entity.pdbx_description
1 polymer ?
#
loop_
_entity_poly.entity_id
_entity_poly.type
_entity_poly.pdbx_seq_one_letter_code
_entity_poly.pdbx_strand_id
1 'polypeptide(L)'
;MEEGKSRKLGGSLKVPNVQELAKQQLAAVPPRYIRDDIENQSYSSIVILPQVPVIDMKKLLDIDDDSELERLHLACKEWGFFQLVNHGVNSSLMKKVKSEIRAFFDLPMEEKKKFEQEEGDLEGYGQAFVVSEEQKLDWADILYMITLPTHLRKPHLFPKLPASLRDALEQYSTALKELAMKILYVMARALGMKAGDINVLFKQDGTQMLYYFRLMKRKVFKLRKMVLGFRFHIFLMPSLSTLEIF
;
A
#
# COMPACT_ATOMS: atom_id res chain seq x y z
N MET A 1 -10.97 8.76 32.26
CA MET A 1 -10.88 7.43 31.65
C MET A 1 -12.00 7.32 30.64
N GLU A 2 -11.71 7.52 29.35
CA GLU A 2 -12.54 6.97 28.27
C GLU A 2 -11.74 5.83 27.67
N GLU A 3 -12.20 4.61 27.89
CA GLU A 3 -11.62 3.39 27.34
C GLU A 3 -11.72 3.39 25.82
N GLY A 4 -10.64 2.93 25.18
CA GLY A 4 -10.49 2.89 23.74
C GLY A 4 -11.56 2.03 23.07
N LYS A 5 -12.59 2.67 22.53
CA LYS A 5 -13.42 2.06 21.49
C LYS A 5 -12.51 1.72 20.31
N SER A 6 -12.26 0.43 20.10
CA SER A 6 -11.64 -0.10 18.89
C SER A 6 -12.39 0.48 17.68
N ARG A 7 -11.72 1.33 16.90
CA ARG A 7 -12.26 1.84 15.64
C ARG A 7 -12.38 0.66 14.68
N LYS A 8 -13.56 0.03 14.59
CA LYS A 8 -13.83 -0.97 13.54
C LYS A 8 -13.68 -0.27 12.19
N LEU A 9 -12.69 -0.66 11.40
CA LEU A 9 -12.38 -0.06 10.09
C LEU A 9 -13.36 -0.48 8.96
N GLY A 10 -14.55 -0.97 9.32
CA GLY A 10 -15.38 -1.78 8.42
C GLY A 10 -14.94 -3.25 8.43
N GLY A 11 -15.54 -4.08 7.57
CA GLY A 11 -15.24 -5.50 7.48
C GLY A 11 -15.25 -5.99 6.04
N SER A 12 -14.62 -7.15 5.78
CA SER A 12 -14.63 -7.81 4.48
C SER A 12 -15.52 -9.05 4.51
N LEU A 13 -16.28 -9.27 3.43
CA LEU A 13 -16.91 -10.55 3.14
C LEU A 13 -15.83 -11.58 2.78
N LYS A 14 -16.06 -12.83 3.18
CA LYS A 14 -15.15 -13.94 2.86
C LYS A 14 -15.34 -14.37 1.42
N VAL A 15 -14.26 -14.38 0.66
CA VAL A 15 -14.23 -14.81 -0.74
C VAL A 15 -13.05 -15.77 -0.97
N PRO A 16 -13.09 -16.62 -2.01
CA PRO A 16 -12.00 -17.56 -2.28
C PRO A 16 -10.68 -16.85 -2.56
N ASN A 17 -9.57 -17.44 -2.08
CA ASN A 17 -8.22 -16.98 -2.38
C ASN A 17 -7.90 -17.19 -3.88
N VAL A 18 -7.41 -16.15 -4.54
CA VAL A 18 -7.07 -16.19 -5.97
C VAL A 18 -5.91 -17.15 -6.23
N GLN A 19 -4.98 -17.31 -5.30
CA GLN A 19 -3.93 -18.33 -5.43
C GLN A 19 -4.49 -19.77 -5.51
N GLU A 20 -5.54 -20.09 -4.75
CA GLU A 20 -6.19 -21.41 -4.84
C GLU A 20 -7.02 -21.51 -6.13
N LEU A 21 -7.77 -20.46 -6.48
CA LEU A 21 -8.50 -20.40 -7.75
C LEU A 21 -7.57 -20.53 -8.98
N ALA A 22 -6.35 -20.01 -8.89
CA ALA A 22 -5.36 -20.10 -9.95
C ALA A 22 -4.76 -21.51 -10.10
N LYS A 23 -4.75 -22.33 -9.03
CA LYS A 23 -4.37 -23.74 -9.09
C LYS A 23 -5.47 -24.60 -9.71
N GLN A 24 -6.73 -24.20 -9.55
CA GLN A 24 -7.86 -24.87 -10.18
C GLN A 24 -7.79 -24.67 -11.70
N GLN A 25 -7.90 -25.76 -12.47
CA GLN A 25 -8.03 -25.72 -13.93
C GLN A 25 -9.44 -25.29 -14.32
N LEU A 26 -9.84 -24.08 -13.93
CA LEU A 26 -11.16 -23.54 -14.25
C LEU A 26 -11.26 -23.25 -15.75
N ALA A 27 -12.34 -23.71 -16.37
CA ALA A 27 -12.63 -23.48 -17.79
C ALA A 27 -12.80 -21.98 -18.12
N ALA A 28 -13.23 -21.17 -17.15
CA ALA A 28 -13.41 -19.72 -17.30
C ALA A 28 -13.02 -18.96 -16.02
N VAL A 29 -12.78 -17.65 -16.15
CA VAL A 29 -12.63 -16.74 -15.00
C VAL A 29 -14.02 -16.51 -14.38
N PRO A 30 -14.18 -16.57 -13.03
CA PRO A 30 -15.47 -16.28 -12.42
C PRO A 30 -15.94 -14.84 -12.72
N PRO A 31 -17.25 -14.58 -12.91
CA PRO A 31 -17.76 -13.29 -13.38
C PRO A 31 -17.39 -12.07 -12.53
N ARG A 32 -17.14 -12.27 -11.23
CA ARG A 32 -16.70 -11.21 -10.31
C ARG A 32 -15.32 -10.66 -10.64
N TYR A 33 -14.48 -11.40 -11.34
CA TYR A 33 -13.12 -10.97 -11.72
C TYR A 33 -13.05 -10.46 -13.16
N ILE A 34 -14.16 -10.47 -13.91
CA ILE A 34 -14.25 -9.95 -15.27
C ILE A 34 -14.59 -8.46 -15.21
N ARG A 35 -13.81 -7.63 -15.90
CA ARG A 35 -13.98 -6.16 -15.97
C ARG A 35 -14.37 -5.76 -17.39
N ASP A 36 -15.67 -5.76 -17.66
CA ASP A 36 -16.22 -5.36 -18.97
C ASP A 36 -16.16 -3.83 -19.17
N ASP A 37 -15.97 -3.08 -18.08
CA ASP A 37 -15.87 -1.62 -18.01
C ASP A 37 -14.52 -1.07 -18.49
N ILE A 38 -13.48 -1.91 -18.57
CA ILE A 38 -12.12 -1.50 -18.92
C ILE A 38 -11.84 -1.64 -20.43
N GLU A 39 -12.51 -2.54 -21.15
CA GLU A 39 -12.23 -2.81 -22.57
C GLU A 39 -12.58 -1.64 -23.52
N ASN A 40 -13.43 -0.70 -23.09
CA ASN A 40 -13.83 0.45 -23.92
C ASN A 40 -12.89 1.66 -23.89
N GLN A 41 -11.79 1.62 -23.13
CA GLN A 41 -10.78 2.68 -23.16
C GLN A 41 -9.64 2.33 -24.13
N SER A 42 -9.96 2.38 -25.42
CA SER A 42 -8.97 2.32 -26.49
C SER A 42 -8.13 3.61 -26.48
N TYR A 43 -7.06 3.62 -25.68
CA TYR A 43 -6.09 4.73 -25.73
C TYR A 43 -5.32 4.61 -27.06
N SER A 44 -5.70 5.46 -28.02
CA SER A 44 -5.00 5.60 -29.29
C SER A 44 -3.51 5.84 -29.03
N SER A 45 -2.69 5.08 -29.74
CA SER A 45 -1.24 5.08 -29.60
C SER A 45 -0.63 6.45 -29.91
N ILE A 46 0.38 6.83 -29.12
CA ILE A 46 1.23 8.04 -29.22
C ILE A 46 0.58 9.32 -28.67
N VAL A 47 0.25 9.32 -27.38
CA VAL A 47 0.30 10.55 -26.57
C VAL A 47 1.55 10.43 -25.70
N ILE A 48 2.42 11.44 -25.70
CA ILE A 48 3.48 11.54 -24.69
C ILE A 48 2.74 11.69 -23.36
N LEU A 49 2.53 10.57 -22.67
CA LEU A 49 1.88 10.59 -21.38
C LEU A 49 2.78 11.41 -20.43
N PRO A 50 2.21 12.37 -19.69
CA PRO A 50 2.99 13.12 -18.74
C PRO A 50 3.62 12.14 -17.74
N GLN A 51 4.89 12.36 -17.41
CA GLN A 51 5.61 11.47 -16.51
C GLN A 51 5.35 11.87 -15.06
N VAL A 52 5.15 10.86 -14.21
CA VAL A 52 4.96 11.06 -12.76
C VAL A 52 6.14 11.85 -12.21
N PRO A 53 5.89 12.97 -11.48
CA PRO A 53 6.96 13.79 -10.91
C PRO A 53 7.91 12.97 -10.05
N VAL A 54 9.21 13.25 -10.18
CA VAL A 54 10.26 12.67 -9.33
C VAL A 54 10.77 13.77 -8.41
N ILE A 55 10.72 13.49 -7.11
CA ILE A 55 11.11 14.39 -6.03
C ILE A 55 12.30 13.80 -5.29
N ASP A 56 13.34 14.60 -5.07
CA ASP A 56 14.56 14.21 -4.36
C ASP A 56 14.47 14.62 -2.88
N MET A 57 14.38 13.63 -1.99
CA MET A 57 14.28 13.88 -0.56
C MET A 57 15.52 14.57 0.01
N LYS A 58 16.71 14.31 -0.53
CA LYS A 58 17.94 14.93 -0.03
C LYS A 58 17.94 16.43 -0.33
N LYS A 59 17.45 16.83 -1.51
CA LYS A 59 17.30 18.24 -1.89
C LYS A 59 16.18 18.94 -1.11
N LEU A 60 15.08 18.26 -0.80
CA LEU A 60 14.02 18.83 0.04
C LEU A 60 14.47 19.19 1.47
N LEU A 61 15.51 18.51 1.96
CA LEU A 61 16.10 18.77 3.26
C LEU A 61 17.18 19.86 3.21
N ASP A 62 17.58 20.29 2.01
CA ASP A 62 18.39 21.48 1.81
C ASP A 62 17.50 22.71 2.03
N ILE A 63 17.89 23.57 2.96
CA ILE A 63 17.11 24.76 3.34
C ILE A 63 17.46 25.99 2.50
N ASP A 64 18.56 25.92 1.75
CA ASP A 64 19.07 27.03 0.96
C ASP A 64 18.53 27.01 -0.49
N ASP A 65 17.83 25.93 -0.88
CA ASP A 65 17.25 25.75 -2.22
C ASP A 65 15.77 25.29 -2.15
N ASP A 66 14.85 26.25 -2.32
CA ASP A 66 13.41 25.98 -2.36
C ASP A 66 12.93 25.43 -3.73
N SER A 67 13.80 25.23 -4.72
CA SER A 67 13.37 24.74 -6.04
C SER A 67 12.73 23.35 -5.97
N GLU A 68 13.25 22.45 -5.14
CA GLU A 68 12.67 21.13 -4.94
C GLU A 68 11.38 21.20 -4.10
N LEU A 69 11.29 22.17 -3.18
CA LEU A 69 10.08 22.43 -2.39
C LEU A 69 8.91 22.86 -3.29
N GLU A 70 9.17 23.75 -4.25
CA GLU A 70 8.18 24.17 -5.25
C GLU A 70 7.76 23.00 -6.14
N ARG A 71 8.71 22.15 -6.57
CA ARG A 71 8.39 20.92 -7.31
C ARG A 71 7.49 19.97 -6.53
N LEU A 72 7.74 19.81 -5.23
CA LEU A 72 6.86 19.02 -4.35
C LEU A 72 5.47 19.66 -4.26
N HIS A 73 5.39 20.98 -4.09
CA HIS A 73 4.11 21.70 -4.02
C HIS A 73 3.27 21.46 -5.28
N LEU A 74 3.87 21.64 -6.46
CA LEU A 74 3.22 21.40 -7.76
C LEU A 74 2.84 19.93 -7.93
N ALA A 75 3.72 18.99 -7.58
CA ALA A 75 3.39 17.56 -7.66
C ALA A 75 2.19 17.19 -6.76
N CYS A 76 2.12 17.73 -5.54
CA CYS A 76 0.98 17.51 -4.66
C CYS A 76 -0.31 18.14 -5.22
N LYS A 77 -0.23 19.34 -5.81
CA LYS A 77 -1.40 20.10 -6.28
C LYS A 77 -1.95 19.59 -7.61
N GLU A 78 -1.08 19.25 -8.55
CA GLU A 78 -1.46 18.88 -9.93
C GLU A 78 -1.61 17.37 -10.12
N TRP A 79 -0.82 16.58 -9.40
CA TRP A 79 -0.82 15.12 -9.54
C TRP A 79 -1.45 14.39 -8.36
N GLY A 80 -1.27 14.91 -7.14
CA GLY A 80 -1.57 14.17 -5.92
C GLY A 80 -0.68 12.93 -5.72
N PHE A 81 0.32 12.71 -6.59
CA PHE A 81 1.20 11.56 -6.59
C PHE A 81 2.59 11.92 -7.14
N PHE A 82 3.63 11.34 -6.55
CA PHE A 82 5.01 11.53 -7.01
C PHE A 82 5.89 10.34 -6.60
N GLN A 83 7.02 10.19 -7.28
CA GLN A 83 8.09 9.28 -6.91
C GLN A 83 9.07 10.00 -5.99
N LEU A 84 9.41 9.40 -4.86
CA LEU A 84 10.43 9.94 -3.96
C LEU A 84 11.74 9.15 -4.14
N VAL A 85 12.82 9.84 -4.47
CA VAL A 85 14.17 9.28 -4.57
C VAL A 85 15.07 9.82 -3.47
N ASN A 86 16.21 9.16 -3.23
CA ASN A 86 17.16 9.55 -2.18
C ASN A 86 16.52 9.69 -0.79
N HIS A 87 15.45 8.94 -0.53
CA HIS A 87 14.61 9.00 0.66
C HIS A 87 15.26 8.52 1.97
N GLY A 88 16.51 8.06 1.94
CA GLY A 88 17.27 7.65 3.13
C GLY A 88 16.92 6.28 3.72
N VAL A 89 15.79 5.66 3.35
CA VAL A 89 15.50 4.27 3.72
C VAL A 89 16.55 3.31 3.15
N ASN A 90 17.11 2.45 4.02
CA ASN A 90 18.19 1.55 3.66
C ASN A 90 17.79 0.56 2.55
N SER A 91 18.60 0.49 1.49
CA SER A 91 18.30 -0.34 0.32
C SER A 91 18.40 -1.85 0.58
N SER A 92 19.27 -2.29 1.50
CA SER A 92 19.36 -3.71 1.89
C SER A 92 18.12 -4.13 2.70
N LEU A 93 17.62 -3.24 3.58
CA LEU A 93 16.36 -3.44 4.30
C LEU A 93 15.18 -3.57 3.33
N MET A 94 15.06 -2.66 2.35
CA MET A 94 14.00 -2.75 1.33
C MET A 94 14.07 -4.05 0.52
N LYS A 95 15.28 -4.48 0.14
CA LYS A 95 15.49 -5.78 -0.54
C LYS A 95 15.07 -6.95 0.35
N LYS A 96 15.43 -6.91 1.65
CA LYS A 96 15.05 -7.93 2.63
C LYS A 96 13.53 -8.02 2.79
N VAL A 97 12.84 -6.89 2.99
CA VAL A 97 11.37 -6.87 3.08
C VAL A 97 10.74 -7.46 1.82
N LYS A 98 11.22 -7.07 0.63
CA LYS A 98 10.73 -7.64 -0.64
C LYS A 98 10.92 -9.16 -0.72
N SER A 99 12.08 -9.69 -0.30
CA SER A 99 12.32 -11.13 -0.32
C SER A 99 11.51 -11.88 0.72
N GLU A 100 11.39 -11.36 1.95
CA GLU A 100 10.62 -11.97 3.04
C GLU A 100 9.13 -12.01 2.74
N ILE A 101 8.57 -10.93 2.17
CA ILE A 101 7.17 -10.90 1.73
C ILE A 101 6.93 -11.90 0.60
N ARG A 102 7.85 -12.00 -0.37
CA ARG A 102 7.77 -13.02 -1.42
C ARG A 102 7.76 -14.43 -0.81
N ALA A 103 8.69 -14.70 0.11
CA ALA A 103 8.80 -15.97 0.80
C ALA A 103 7.51 -16.30 1.57
N PHE A 104 6.90 -15.33 2.26
CA PHE A 104 5.60 -15.50 2.91
C PHE A 104 4.52 -15.94 1.94
N PHE A 105 4.39 -15.25 0.80
CA PHE A 105 3.37 -15.65 -0.18
C PHE A 105 3.66 -17.02 -0.80
N ASP A 106 4.92 -17.45 -0.89
CA ASP A 106 5.33 -18.76 -1.40
C ASP A 106 5.13 -19.90 -0.38
N LEU A 107 4.78 -19.59 0.87
CA LEU A 107 4.41 -20.61 1.86
C LEU A 107 3.21 -21.46 1.39
N PRO A 108 3.08 -22.71 1.91
CA PRO A 108 1.87 -23.51 1.75
C PRO A 108 0.62 -22.76 2.19
N MET A 109 -0.54 -23.10 1.61
CA MET A 109 -1.78 -22.37 1.89
C MET A 109 -2.21 -22.55 3.35
N GLU A 110 -1.93 -23.71 3.93
CA GLU A 110 -2.17 -24.07 5.32
C GLU A 110 -1.44 -23.12 6.28
N GLU A 111 -0.22 -22.73 5.94
CA GLU A 111 0.58 -21.79 6.72
C GLU A 111 0.07 -20.35 6.58
N LYS A 112 -0.34 -19.95 5.37
CA LYS A 112 -0.89 -18.60 5.11
C LYS A 112 -2.27 -18.41 5.74
N LYS A 113 -3.10 -19.45 5.77
CA LYS A 113 -4.43 -19.43 6.40
C LYS A 113 -4.39 -19.17 7.90
N LYS A 114 -3.25 -19.37 8.57
CA LYS A 114 -3.07 -18.95 9.98
C LYS A 114 -3.17 -17.43 10.17
N PHE A 115 -3.05 -16.68 9.08
CA PHE A 115 -3.17 -15.23 9.03
C PHE A 115 -4.43 -14.79 8.28
N GLU A 116 -5.38 -15.69 7.99
CA GLU A 116 -6.57 -15.37 7.18
C GLU A 116 -7.39 -14.24 7.80
N GLN A 117 -7.94 -13.36 6.95
CA GLN A 117 -8.93 -12.37 7.39
C GLN A 117 -10.14 -13.08 8.02
N GLU A 118 -10.52 -12.63 9.22
CA GLU A 118 -11.76 -13.05 9.86
C GLU A 118 -12.98 -12.35 9.24
N GLU A 119 -14.16 -12.94 9.36
CA GLU A 119 -15.38 -12.32 8.87
C GLU A 119 -15.64 -10.99 9.58
N GLY A 120 -15.87 -9.94 8.82
CA GLY A 120 -16.03 -8.59 9.38
C GLY A 120 -14.71 -7.92 9.77
N ASP A 121 -13.57 -8.53 9.45
CA ASP A 121 -12.24 -7.96 9.58
C ASP A 121 -11.66 -7.59 8.21
N LEU A 122 -10.77 -6.61 8.20
CA LEU A 122 -10.00 -6.23 7.02
C LEU A 122 -8.56 -6.75 7.11
N GLU A 123 -8.00 -6.83 8.31
CA GLU A 123 -6.60 -7.22 8.48
C GLU A 123 -6.41 -8.73 8.33
N GLY A 124 -5.27 -9.13 7.77
CA GLY A 124 -4.91 -10.52 7.49
C GLY A 124 -4.61 -10.77 6.02
N TYR A 125 -4.48 -12.04 5.71
CA TYR A 125 -4.27 -12.61 4.39
C TYR A 125 -5.62 -12.96 3.76
N GLY A 126 -5.88 -12.47 2.56
CA GLY A 126 -7.15 -12.71 1.87
C GLY A 126 -7.33 -11.79 0.68
N GLN A 127 -8.49 -11.14 0.61
CA GLN A 127 -8.88 -10.26 -0.50
C GLN A 127 -9.04 -8.82 -0.03
N ALA A 128 -8.81 -7.88 -0.94
CA ALA A 128 -8.80 -6.47 -0.60
C ALA A 128 -10.24 -5.92 -0.51
N PHE A 129 -10.71 -5.66 0.72
CA PHE A 129 -11.89 -4.84 1.00
C PHE A 129 -13.16 -5.26 0.24
N VAL A 130 -13.64 -6.49 0.46
CA VAL A 130 -14.88 -6.97 -0.17
C VAL A 130 -16.09 -6.52 0.65
N VAL A 131 -16.85 -5.57 0.12
CA VAL A 131 -17.97 -4.92 0.81
C VAL A 131 -19.35 -5.37 0.30
N SER A 132 -19.43 -6.04 -0.86
CA SER A 132 -20.69 -6.60 -1.38
C SER A 132 -20.46 -7.85 -2.25
N GLU A 133 -21.52 -8.63 -2.49
CA GLU A 133 -21.47 -9.84 -3.33
C GLU A 133 -21.39 -9.54 -4.83
N GLU A 134 -21.90 -8.38 -5.23
CA GLU A 134 -21.88 -7.87 -6.60
C GLU A 134 -20.56 -7.18 -6.94
N GLN A 135 -19.73 -6.87 -5.92
CA GLN A 135 -18.45 -6.20 -6.11
C GLN A 135 -17.55 -7.02 -7.03
N LYS A 136 -16.99 -6.30 -8.00
CA LYS A 136 -15.96 -6.78 -8.90
C LYS A 136 -14.63 -6.85 -8.15
N LEU A 137 -13.96 -8.00 -8.21
CA LEU A 137 -12.79 -8.34 -7.41
C LEU A 137 -11.51 -8.29 -8.24
N ASP A 138 -10.38 -8.09 -7.58
CA ASP A 138 -9.07 -8.12 -8.21
C ASP A 138 -8.52 -9.54 -8.25
N TRP A 139 -7.78 -9.88 -9.32
CA TRP A 139 -7.10 -11.17 -9.45
C TRP A 139 -5.78 -11.17 -8.66
N ALA A 140 -5.89 -10.91 -7.35
CA ALA A 140 -4.77 -10.70 -6.44
C ALA A 140 -5.15 -11.10 -5.02
N ASP A 141 -4.24 -11.72 -4.27
CA ASP A 141 -4.40 -11.84 -2.82
C ASP A 141 -3.62 -10.74 -2.11
N ILE A 142 -4.09 -10.31 -0.94
CA ILE A 142 -3.49 -9.26 -0.11
C ILE A 142 -3.08 -9.81 1.25
N LEU A 143 -1.98 -9.30 1.79
CA LEU A 143 -1.68 -9.32 3.23
C LEU A 143 -1.75 -7.87 3.71
N TYR A 144 -2.72 -7.56 4.56
CA TYR A 144 -2.95 -6.23 5.13
C TYR A 144 -2.85 -6.26 6.65
N MET A 145 -2.15 -5.30 7.25
CA MET A 145 -2.09 -5.16 8.70
C MET A 145 -1.78 -3.73 9.13
N ILE A 146 -2.27 -3.36 10.31
CA ILE A 146 -1.84 -2.17 11.04
C ILE A 146 -0.50 -2.50 11.72
N THR A 147 0.50 -1.65 11.48
CA THR A 147 1.84 -1.78 12.08
C THR A 147 2.10 -0.74 13.16
N LEU A 148 1.46 0.42 13.08
CA LEU A 148 1.51 1.45 14.13
C LEU A 148 0.13 2.09 14.34
N PRO A 149 -0.16 2.57 15.55
CA PRO A 149 0.61 2.35 16.78
C PRO A 149 0.60 0.88 17.22
N THR A 150 1.62 0.44 17.95
CA THR A 150 1.87 -0.99 18.24
C THR A 150 0.74 -1.65 19.04
N HIS A 151 0.03 -0.90 19.88
CA HIS A 151 -1.10 -1.40 20.67
C HIS A 151 -2.35 -1.74 19.82
N LEU A 152 -2.41 -1.30 18.56
CA LEU A 152 -3.47 -1.69 17.63
C LEU A 152 -3.12 -2.96 16.83
N ARG A 153 -1.88 -3.49 16.95
CA ARG A 153 -1.48 -4.71 16.26
C ARG A 153 -2.29 -5.89 16.76
N LYS A 154 -2.85 -6.67 15.84
CA LYS A 154 -3.59 -7.88 16.20
C LYS A 154 -2.67 -8.96 16.74
N PRO A 155 -2.99 -9.58 17.91
CA PRO A 155 -2.15 -10.60 18.51
C PRO A 155 -1.89 -11.83 17.63
N HIS A 156 -2.82 -12.14 16.73
CA HIS A 156 -2.72 -13.29 15.82
C HIS A 156 -2.00 -12.98 14.50
N LEU A 157 -1.74 -11.71 14.18
CA LEU A 157 -1.09 -11.30 12.92
C LEU A 157 0.39 -11.00 13.14
N PHE A 158 0.72 -9.72 13.34
CA PHE A 158 2.10 -9.22 13.33
C PHE A 158 3.04 -10.00 14.27
N PRO A 159 2.67 -10.31 15.54
CA PRO A 159 3.55 -11.05 16.44
C PRO A 159 3.83 -12.49 16.01
N LYS A 160 2.94 -13.09 15.21
CA LYS A 160 2.98 -14.50 14.77
C LYS A 160 3.63 -14.70 13.41
N LEU A 161 4.00 -13.61 12.71
CA LEU A 161 4.74 -13.70 11.46
C LEU A 161 6.07 -14.48 11.65
N PRO A 162 6.59 -15.12 10.59
CA PRO A 162 7.93 -15.70 10.60
C PRO A 162 8.95 -14.68 11.12
N ALA A 163 9.85 -15.11 12.02
CA ALA A 163 10.72 -14.20 12.76
C ALA A 163 11.52 -13.24 11.83
N SER A 164 12.12 -13.77 10.76
CA SER A 164 12.89 -12.94 9.82
C SER A 164 12.02 -11.87 9.13
N LEU A 165 10.79 -12.21 8.74
CA LEU A 165 9.83 -11.27 8.17
C LEU A 165 9.39 -10.23 9.21
N ARG A 166 9.02 -10.67 10.41
CA ARG A 166 8.59 -9.79 11.50
C ARG A 166 9.66 -8.74 11.81
N ASP A 167 10.90 -9.17 12.01
CA ASP A 167 12.01 -8.29 12.38
C ASP A 167 12.36 -7.31 11.24
N ALA A 168 12.25 -7.76 9.98
CA ALA A 168 12.40 -6.88 8.82
C ALA A 168 11.27 -5.84 8.74
N LEU A 169 10.02 -6.23 9.00
CA LEU A 169 8.88 -5.33 9.02
C LEU A 169 8.92 -4.34 10.17
N GLU A 170 9.45 -4.70 11.34
CA GLU A 170 9.64 -3.76 12.44
C GLU A 170 10.61 -2.64 12.07
N GLN A 171 11.78 -3.00 11.55
CA GLN A 171 12.77 -2.01 11.09
C GLN A 171 12.20 -1.14 9.97
N TYR A 172 11.49 -1.75 9.03
CA TYR A 172 10.90 -1.03 7.90
C TYR A 172 9.76 -0.10 8.33
N SER A 173 8.91 -0.54 9.26
CA SER A 173 7.82 0.25 9.84
C SER A 173 8.35 1.52 10.51
N THR A 174 9.41 1.40 11.31
CA THR A 174 10.10 2.53 11.94
C THR A 174 10.69 3.49 10.91
N ALA A 175 11.44 2.97 9.93
CA ALA A 175 12.04 3.80 8.87
C ALA A 175 10.98 4.54 8.04
N LEU A 176 9.85 3.89 7.74
CA LEU A 176 8.73 4.53 7.04
C LEU A 176 8.02 5.59 7.89
N LYS A 177 7.88 5.37 9.21
CA LYS A 177 7.32 6.36 10.13
C LYS A 177 8.16 7.64 10.10
N GLU A 178 9.48 7.50 10.24
CA GLU A 178 10.41 8.64 10.19
C GLU A 178 10.36 9.36 8.84
N LEU A 179 10.36 8.61 7.74
CA LEU A 179 10.24 9.18 6.41
C LEU A 179 8.92 9.94 6.22
N ALA A 180 7.79 9.35 6.63
CA ALA A 180 6.48 9.98 6.53
C ALA A 180 6.45 11.31 7.31
N MET A 181 7.00 11.34 8.53
CA MET A 181 7.08 12.58 9.31
C MET A 181 7.94 13.66 8.63
N LYS A 182 9.06 13.29 8.01
CA LYS A 182 9.89 14.24 7.25
C LYS A 182 9.12 14.80 6.05
N ILE A 183 8.43 13.95 5.29
CA ILE A 183 7.63 14.40 4.13
C ILE A 183 6.52 15.35 4.59
N LEU A 184 5.80 15.00 5.66
CA LEU A 184 4.77 15.86 6.24
C LEU A 184 5.34 17.23 6.63
N TYR A 185 6.51 17.27 7.29
CA TYR A 185 7.16 18.53 7.67
C TYR A 185 7.48 19.42 6.46
N VAL A 186 7.97 18.82 5.38
CA VAL A 186 8.27 19.54 4.14
C VAL A 186 6.99 20.00 3.43
N MET A 187 5.93 19.18 3.42
CA MET A 187 4.62 19.60 2.89
C MET A 187 4.04 20.77 3.68
N ALA A 188 4.15 20.76 5.01
CA ALA A 188 3.71 21.88 5.85
C ALA A 188 4.50 23.17 5.55
N ARG A 189 5.83 23.06 5.34
CA ARG A 189 6.65 24.19 4.86
C ARG A 189 6.15 24.73 3.52
N ALA A 190 5.89 23.87 2.55
CA ALA A 190 5.38 24.25 1.23
C ALA A 190 3.99 24.93 1.31
N LEU A 191 3.22 24.66 2.37
CA LEU A 191 1.93 25.30 2.64
C LEU A 191 2.04 26.56 3.51
N GLY A 192 3.25 26.99 3.88
CA GLY A 192 3.48 28.14 4.77
C GLY A 192 2.99 27.93 6.21
N MET A 193 2.82 26.67 6.64
CA MET A 193 2.33 26.34 7.97
C MET A 193 3.42 26.49 9.03
N LYS A 194 3.03 26.82 10.27
CA LYS A 194 3.98 26.87 11.40
C LYS A 194 4.33 25.46 11.84
N ALA A 195 5.60 25.23 12.21
CA ALA A 195 6.09 23.91 12.64
C ALA A 195 5.30 23.30 13.81
N GLY A 196 4.71 24.11 14.69
CA GLY A 196 3.87 23.61 15.79
C GLY A 196 2.54 22.99 15.32
N ASP A 197 1.99 23.49 14.21
CA ASP A 197 0.66 23.10 13.73
C ASP A 197 0.65 21.67 13.19
N ILE A 198 1.77 21.21 12.64
CA ILE A 198 1.88 19.84 12.14
C ILE A 198 1.79 18.82 13.28
N ASN A 199 2.43 19.11 14.41
CA ASN A 199 2.37 18.24 15.58
C ASN A 199 0.95 18.23 16.18
N VAL A 200 0.17 19.29 15.97
CA VAL A 200 -1.23 19.40 16.39
C VAL A 200 -2.15 18.59 15.46
N LEU A 201 -1.91 18.64 14.15
CA LEU A 201 -2.70 17.92 13.15
C LEU A 201 -2.44 16.41 13.16
N PHE A 202 -1.18 16.03 13.39
CA PHE A 202 -0.75 14.63 13.47
C PHE A 202 -0.51 14.19 14.93
N LYS A 203 -1.28 14.76 15.87
CA LYS A 203 -1.27 14.38 17.30
C LYS A 203 -1.40 12.87 17.45
N GLN A 204 -0.41 12.28 18.13
CA GLN A 204 -0.23 10.83 18.35
C GLN A 204 0.08 10.07 17.06
N ASP A 205 1.13 9.25 17.11
CA ASP A 205 1.57 8.30 16.09
C ASP A 205 0.41 7.86 15.17
N GLY A 206 0.31 8.50 14.00
CA GLY A 206 -0.74 8.21 13.03
C GLY A 206 -0.80 6.71 12.73
N THR A 207 -1.94 6.23 12.25
CA THR A 207 -2.08 4.80 11.96
C THR A 207 -1.25 4.44 10.72
N GLN A 208 -0.23 3.62 10.90
CA GLN A 208 0.52 3.04 9.79
C GLN A 208 -0.10 1.70 9.41
N MET A 209 -0.38 1.57 8.12
CA MET A 209 -1.01 0.43 7.49
C MET A 209 -0.09 -0.06 6.37
N LEU A 210 0.22 -1.37 6.35
CA LEU A 210 1.02 -1.97 5.29
C LEU A 210 0.16 -2.96 4.50
N TYR A 211 0.25 -2.84 3.17
CA TYR A 211 -0.48 -3.63 2.19
C TYR A 211 0.51 -4.32 1.27
N TYR A 212 0.45 -5.64 1.20
CA TYR A 212 1.27 -6.42 0.27
C TYR A 212 0.36 -7.20 -0.66
N PHE A 213 0.54 -7.04 -1.96
CA PHE A 213 -0.27 -7.71 -2.97
C PHE A 213 0.54 -8.79 -3.68
N ARG A 214 -0.09 -9.95 -3.90
CA ARG A 214 0.36 -10.96 -4.85
C ARG A 214 -0.58 -11.02 -6.04
N LEU A 215 -0.14 -10.38 -7.12
CA LEU A 215 -0.79 -10.48 -8.43
C LEU A 215 -0.51 -11.85 -9.05
N MET A 216 -1.56 -12.53 -9.50
CA MET A 216 -1.43 -13.84 -10.15
C MET A 216 -1.39 -13.68 -11.66
N LYS A 217 -0.39 -14.28 -12.32
CA LYS A 217 -0.33 -14.32 -13.78
C LYS A 217 -1.35 -15.33 -14.31
N ARG A 218 -2.30 -14.88 -15.13
CA ARG A 218 -3.01 -15.75 -16.10
C ARG A 218 -2.55 -15.38 -17.50
N LYS A 219 -2.45 -16.38 -18.39
CA LYS A 219 -2.03 -16.21 -19.80
C LYS A 219 -2.89 -15.23 -20.61
N VAL A 220 -4.04 -14.77 -20.08
CA VAL A 220 -5.08 -14.08 -20.84
C VAL A 220 -5.36 -12.64 -20.37
N PHE A 221 -4.85 -12.18 -19.22
CA PHE A 221 -5.16 -10.82 -18.76
C PHE A 221 -3.95 -10.08 -18.17
N LYS A 222 -3.68 -8.90 -18.74
CA LYS A 222 -2.93 -7.83 -18.07
C LYS A 222 -3.86 -7.25 -17.00
N LEU A 223 -3.72 -7.68 -15.75
CA LEU A 223 -4.36 -6.97 -14.66
C LEU A 223 -3.60 -5.65 -14.46
N ARG A 224 -4.26 -4.55 -14.76
CA ARG A 224 -3.85 -3.18 -14.44
C ARG A 224 -5.04 -2.50 -13.79
N LYS A 225 -4.73 -1.51 -12.95
CA LYS A 225 -5.63 -0.69 -12.13
C LYS A 225 -5.80 -1.22 -10.70
N MET A 226 -5.14 -0.50 -9.79
CA MET A 226 -5.49 -0.44 -8.37
C MET A 226 -5.68 1.04 -8.09
N VAL A 227 -6.92 1.47 -7.86
CA VAL A 227 -7.25 2.85 -7.50
C VAL A 227 -7.61 2.86 -6.02
N LEU A 228 -6.78 3.48 -5.18
CA LEU A 228 -7.12 3.74 -3.78
C LEU A 228 -7.26 5.26 -3.58
N GLY A 229 -8.37 5.66 -2.97
CA GLY A 229 -8.72 7.04 -2.70
C GLY A 229 -7.85 7.75 -1.65
N PHE A 230 -8.03 9.07 -1.58
CA PHE A 230 -7.27 10.06 -0.83
C PHE A 230 -7.03 9.71 0.66
N ARG A 231 -5.91 9.02 0.93
CA ARG A 231 -5.12 9.09 2.17
C ARG A 231 -3.65 9.04 1.77
N PHE A 232 -2.75 9.65 2.55
CA PHE A 232 -1.32 9.62 2.26
C PHE A 232 -0.81 8.18 2.42
N HIS A 233 -0.40 7.54 1.32
CA HIS A 233 0.11 6.18 1.30
C HIS A 233 1.52 6.17 0.70
N ILE A 234 2.46 5.52 1.38
CA ILE A 234 3.77 5.21 0.82
C ILE A 234 3.70 3.78 0.26
N PHE A 235 3.77 3.65 -1.07
CA PHE A 235 3.73 2.36 -1.74
C PHE A 235 5.14 1.86 -2.03
N LEU A 236 5.48 0.67 -1.50
CA LEU A 236 6.66 -0.06 -1.95
C LEU A 236 6.31 -0.90 -3.18
N MET A 237 6.60 -0.36 -4.36
CA MET A 237 6.28 -1.04 -5.62
C MET A 237 7.46 -1.93 -6.10
N PRO A 238 7.17 -3.10 -6.73
CA PRO A 238 8.19 -3.88 -7.43
C PRO A 238 8.64 -3.20 -8.73
N SER A 239 7.73 -2.48 -9.41
CA SER A 239 7.94 -1.75 -10.66
C SER A 239 6.79 -0.75 -10.87
N LEU A 240 7.06 0.39 -11.52
CA LEU A 240 6.03 1.38 -11.92
C LEU A 240 5.19 0.91 -13.11
N SER A 241 5.62 -0.11 -13.87
CA SER A 241 4.99 -0.54 -15.12
C SER A 241 3.56 -1.11 -14.98
N THR A 242 3.07 -1.23 -13.75
CA THR A 242 1.75 -1.77 -13.41
C THR A 242 0.82 -0.76 -12.76
N LEU A 243 1.31 0.43 -12.39
CA LEU A 243 0.50 1.49 -11.78
C LEU A 243 0.01 2.45 -12.86
N GLU A 244 -1.30 2.62 -12.95
CA GLU A 244 -1.95 3.64 -13.78
C GLU A 244 -2.53 4.68 -12.81
N ILE A 245 -2.20 5.95 -13.03
CA ILE A 245 -2.68 7.10 -12.26
C ILE A 245 -3.58 7.88 -13.21
N PHE A 246 -4.80 8.19 -12.79
CA PHE A 246 -5.82 8.89 -13.57
C PHE A 246 -5.93 10.35 -13.13
#